data_AF-A0A5K3EQ54-F1
#
_entry.id   AF-A0A5K3EQ54-F1
#
_cell.length_a   1.000
_cell.length_b   1.000
_cell.length_c   1.000
_cell.angle_alpha   90.00
_cell.angle_beta   90.00
_cell.angle_gamma   90.00
#
_symmetry.space_group_name_H-M   'P 1'
#
loop_
_entity.id
_entity.type
_entity.pdbx_description
1 polymer ?
#
loop_
_entity_poly.entity_id
_entity_poly.type
_entity_poly.pdbx_seq_one_letter_code
_entity_poly.pdbx_strand_id
1 'polypeptide(L)'
;MHLASFEYNLVPLPNGACFAGVNYQGQFNASGFDGVKINLKRTGVNEIFKVIFPQEYSYEFAFKAPEEFKEIKFPFSGFLPYHWGKRVNTSRPLDTSHLGLAFQCFGGVYEDFKQKGSGSLQIQWVKAYKD
;
A
#
# COMPACT_ATOMS: atom_id res chain seq x y z
N MET A 1 8.27 -0.38 19.99
CA MET A 1 8.33 0.92 19.27
C MET A 1 7.79 0.69 17.87
N HIS A 2 6.80 1.48 17.42
CA HIS A 2 6.24 1.39 16.06
C HIS A 2 6.88 2.48 15.19
N LEU A 3 7.18 2.18 13.92
CA LEU A 3 7.70 3.16 12.96
C LEU A 3 6.63 4.20 12.61
N ALA A 4 5.41 3.74 12.38
CA ALA A 4 4.28 4.60 12.06
C ALA A 4 2.95 3.95 12.43
N SER A 5 1.96 4.77 12.74
CA SER A 5 0.54 4.39 12.78
C SER A 5 -0.23 5.48 12.04
N PHE A 6 -1.18 5.10 11.19
CA PHE A 6 -2.15 6.05 10.69
C PHE A 6 -3.56 5.54 10.94
N GLU A 7 -4.37 6.42 11.53
CA GLU A 7 -5.76 6.20 11.86
C GLU A 7 -6.63 6.94 10.85
N TYR A 8 -7.80 6.39 10.56
CA TYR A 8 -8.69 6.95 9.55
C TYR A 8 -10.15 6.61 9.86
N ASN A 9 -11.05 7.35 9.21
CA ASN A 9 -12.47 7.01 9.07
C ASN A 9 -12.86 7.14 7.59
N LEU A 10 -13.08 6.01 6.92
CA LEU A 10 -13.47 5.99 5.51
C LEU A 10 -14.96 6.25 5.35
N VAL A 11 -15.28 7.37 4.70
CA VAL A 11 -16.64 7.76 4.32
C VAL A 11 -16.74 7.75 2.79
N PRO A 12 -16.92 6.59 2.14
CA PRO A 12 -17.01 6.49 0.69
C PRO A 12 -18.29 7.10 0.14
N LEU A 13 -18.22 7.61 -1.10
CA LEU A 13 -19.39 7.81 -1.94
C LEU A 13 -20.10 6.46 -2.22
N PRO A 14 -21.37 6.45 -2.69
CA PRO A 14 -22.09 5.19 -2.97
C PRO A 14 -21.35 4.23 -3.91
N ASN A 15 -20.57 4.77 -4.86
CA ASN A 15 -19.76 3.99 -5.77
C ASN A 15 -18.43 3.48 -5.16
N GLY A 16 -18.12 3.78 -3.89
CA GLY A 16 -16.86 3.40 -3.23
C GLY A 16 -15.71 4.40 -3.35
N ALA A 17 -15.94 5.58 -3.93
CA ALA A 17 -14.89 6.58 -4.05
C ALA A 17 -14.56 7.22 -2.69
N CYS A 18 -13.42 6.83 -2.12
CA CYS A 18 -12.67 7.52 -1.07
C CYS A 18 -11.33 6.81 -0.85
N PHE A 19 -10.40 7.46 -0.17
CA PHE A 19 -9.23 6.81 0.41
C PHE A 19 -8.67 7.61 1.58
N ALA A 20 -7.86 6.95 2.40
CA ALA A 20 -6.99 7.55 3.40
C ALA A 20 -5.62 6.88 3.31
N GLY A 21 -4.54 7.63 3.48
CA GLY A 21 -3.20 7.07 3.36
C GLY A 21 -2.13 7.92 4.02
N VAL A 22 -0.95 7.31 4.15
CA VAL A 22 0.27 7.95 4.67
C VAL A 22 1.39 7.77 3.66
N ASN A 23 2.23 8.79 3.51
CA ASN A 23 3.39 8.78 2.63
C ASN A 23 4.68 9.00 3.44
N TYR A 24 5.70 8.21 3.16
CA TYR A 24 7.05 8.43 3.63
C TYR A 24 7.66 9.62 2.88
N GLN A 25 8.17 10.62 3.62
CA GLN A 25 8.69 11.87 3.05
C GLN A 25 10.15 11.77 2.55
N GLY A 26 10.64 10.55 2.30
CA GLY A 26 11.98 10.31 1.81
C GLY A 26 12.00 9.39 0.58
N GLN A 27 13.20 9.16 0.07
CA GLN A 27 13.45 8.23 -1.02
C GLN A 27 14.56 7.27 -0.65
N PHE A 28 14.54 6.08 -1.24
CA PHE A 28 15.57 5.07 -1.06
C PHE A 28 15.86 4.33 -2.36
N ASN A 29 17.12 3.88 -2.50
CA ASN A 29 17.54 3.01 -3.60
C ASN A 29 17.42 1.55 -3.16
N ALA A 30 16.67 0.76 -3.91
CA ALA A 30 16.47 -0.66 -3.68
C ALA A 30 16.85 -1.53 -4.90
N SER A 31 17.64 -1.03 -5.85
CA SER A 31 17.99 -1.75 -7.08
C SER A 31 18.72 -3.09 -6.88
N GLY A 32 19.25 -3.34 -5.68
CA GLY A 32 19.88 -4.60 -5.32
C GLY A 32 18.96 -5.64 -4.67
N PHE A 33 17.66 -5.36 -4.53
CA PHE A 33 16.69 -6.11 -3.75
C PHE A 33 15.50 -6.57 -4.60
N ASP A 34 14.82 -7.64 -4.17
CA ASP A 34 13.70 -8.25 -4.90
C ASP A 34 12.34 -7.71 -4.45
N GLY A 35 12.30 -7.02 -3.32
CA GLY A 35 11.08 -6.43 -2.79
C GLY A 35 11.26 -5.81 -1.41
N VAL A 36 10.13 -5.51 -0.78
CA VAL A 36 10.07 -5.08 0.62
C VAL A 36 9.30 -6.09 1.46
N LYS A 37 9.74 -6.27 2.70
CA LYS A 37 9.00 -6.97 3.73
C LYS A 37 8.59 -5.99 4.82
N ILE A 38 7.39 -6.17 5.33
CA ILE A 38 6.76 -5.22 6.23
C ILE A 38 6.14 -5.98 7.38
N ASN A 39 6.46 -5.58 8.61
CA ASN A 39 5.74 -6.04 9.78
C ASN A 39 4.70 -5.00 10.16
N LEU A 40 3.44 -5.39 10.04
CA LEU A 40 2.30 -4.51 10.24
C LEU A 40 1.10 -5.26 10.82
N LYS A 41 0.12 -4.51 11.30
CA LYS A 41 -1.22 -5.00 11.62
C LYS A 41 -2.28 -3.94 11.34
N ARG A 42 -3.52 -4.36 11.17
CA ARG A 42 -4.70 -3.49 11.11
C ARG A 42 -5.50 -3.52 12.41
N THR A 43 -6.28 -2.48 12.62
CA THR A 43 -7.46 -2.50 13.50
C THR A 43 -8.68 -2.03 12.74
N GLY A 44 -9.88 -2.36 13.24
CA GLY A 44 -11.14 -2.02 12.59
C GLY A 44 -11.52 -2.98 11.47
N VAL A 45 -12.56 -2.61 10.72
CA VAL A 45 -13.28 -3.51 9.80
C VAL A 45 -12.71 -3.56 8.39
N ASN A 46 -11.84 -2.62 8.01
CA ASN A 46 -11.28 -2.56 6.66
C ASN A 46 -10.10 -3.51 6.57
N GLU A 47 -10.18 -4.46 5.63
CA GLU A 47 -9.20 -5.54 5.52
C GLU A 47 -8.21 -5.32 4.40
N ILE A 48 -8.60 -4.60 3.34
CA ILE A 48 -7.82 -4.47 2.12
C ILE A 48 -7.12 -3.12 2.09
N PHE A 49 -5.79 -3.19 2.01
CA PHE A 49 -4.90 -2.04 1.95
C PHE A 49 -4.02 -2.14 0.71
N LYS A 50 -3.35 -1.04 0.36
CA LYS A 50 -2.34 -1.00 -0.69
C LYS A 50 -0.99 -0.57 -0.12
N VAL A 51 0.05 -1.26 -0.58
CA VAL A 51 1.41 -0.70 -0.62
C VAL A 51 1.57 -0.01 -1.97
N ILE A 52 2.14 1.19 -1.97
CA ILE A 52 2.25 2.02 -3.16
C ILE A 52 3.66 2.57 -3.29
N PHE A 53 4.25 2.40 -4.47
CA PHE A 53 5.47 3.10 -4.90
C PHE A 53 5.07 4.21 -5.88
N PRO A 54 5.03 5.49 -5.44
CA PRO A 54 4.61 6.60 -6.30
C PRO A 54 5.71 6.96 -7.31
N GLN A 55 5.36 6.91 -8.59
CA GLN A 55 6.17 7.42 -9.71
C GLN A 55 5.24 8.17 -10.68
N GLU A 56 5.57 8.24 -11.97
CA GLU A 56 4.65 8.73 -13.01
C GLU A 56 3.31 7.98 -12.97
N TYR A 57 3.36 6.67 -12.73
CA TYR A 57 2.22 5.85 -12.34
C TYR A 57 2.36 5.44 -10.86
N SER A 58 1.24 5.20 -10.19
CA SER A 58 1.28 4.51 -8.90
C SER A 58 1.48 3.02 -9.15
N TYR A 59 2.60 2.48 -8.67
CA TYR A 59 2.79 1.03 -8.65
C TYR A 59 2.18 0.50 -7.36
N GLU A 60 1.11 -0.27 -7.47
CA GLU A 60 0.26 -0.65 -6.35
C GLU A 60 0.25 -2.16 -6.15
N PHE A 61 0.26 -2.58 -4.88
CA PHE A 61 0.03 -3.96 -4.47
C PHE A 61 -1.07 -3.97 -3.41
N ALA A 62 -2.24 -4.52 -3.76
CA ALA A 62 -3.35 -4.69 -2.83
C ALA A 62 -3.18 -5.97 -2.00
N PHE A 63 -3.45 -5.92 -0.70
CA PHE A 63 -3.29 -7.05 0.20
C PHE A 63 -4.29 -7.01 1.36
N LYS A 64 -4.58 -8.18 1.94
CA LYS A 64 -5.35 -8.30 3.17
C LYS A 64 -4.43 -8.12 4.39
N ALA A 65 -4.66 -7.05 5.16
CA ALA A 65 -3.87 -6.77 6.36
C ALA A 65 -4.27 -7.71 7.52
N PRO A 66 -3.29 -8.16 8.34
CA PRO A 66 -3.51 -9.05 9.47
C PRO A 66 -3.98 -8.28 10.70
N GLU A 67 -4.74 -8.92 11.58
CA GLU A 67 -5.19 -8.32 12.86
C GLU A 67 -4.09 -8.29 13.92
N GLU A 68 -3.10 -9.17 13.78
CA GLU A 68 -1.90 -9.23 14.61
C GLU A 68 -0.65 -8.89 13.81
N PHE A 69 0.41 -8.46 14.49
CA PHE A 69 1.67 -8.13 13.83
C PHE A 69 2.23 -9.33 13.09
N LYS A 70 2.29 -9.22 11.76
CA LYS A 70 2.82 -10.26 10.89
C LYS A 70 3.72 -9.65 9.83
N GLU A 71 4.79 -10.37 9.51
CA GLU A 71 5.64 -10.07 8.36
C GLU A 71 4.94 -10.51 7.07
N ILE A 72 4.85 -9.59 6.10
CA ILE A 72 4.37 -9.85 4.75
C ILE A 72 5.45 -9.42 3.76
N LYS A 73 5.76 -10.28 2.79
CA LYS A 73 6.65 -9.98 1.67
C LYS A 73 5.86 -9.39 0.50
N PHE A 74 6.38 -8.33 -0.08
CA PHE A 74 5.87 -7.64 -1.27
C PHE A 74 6.97 -7.63 -2.33
N PRO A 75 7.02 -8.64 -3.21
CA PRO A 75 7.96 -8.67 -4.33
C PRO A 75 7.69 -7.51 -5.29
N PHE A 76 8.73 -6.85 -5.77
CA PHE A 76 8.58 -5.75 -6.74
C PHE A 76 7.89 -6.19 -8.03
N SER A 77 8.06 -7.45 -8.45
CA SER A 77 7.38 -8.04 -9.60
C SER A 77 5.86 -8.16 -9.46
N GLY A 78 5.33 -8.07 -8.23
CA GLY A 78 3.88 -8.10 -7.98
C GLY A 78 3.20 -6.74 -8.04
N PHE A 79 3.95 -5.64 -8.15
CA PHE A 79 3.37 -4.30 -8.24
C PHE A 79 2.93 -4.00 -9.67
N LEU A 80 1.70 -3.53 -9.81
CA LEU A 80 1.10 -3.21 -11.10
C LEU A 80 0.91 -1.70 -11.22
N PRO A 81 1.02 -1.12 -12.42
CA PRO A 81 0.88 0.32 -12.63
C PRO A 81 -0.58 0.75 -12.69
N TYR A 82 -0.89 1.86 -12.01
CA TYR A 82 -2.19 2.49 -11.95
C TYR A 82 -2.09 3.99 -12.23
N HIS A 83 -3.15 4.55 -12.79
CA HIS A 83 -3.35 5.98 -12.94
C HIS A 83 -4.71 6.35 -12.35
N TRP A 84 -4.72 7.18 -11.31
CA TRP A 84 -5.92 7.57 -10.54
C TRP A 84 -6.77 6.37 -10.09
N GLY A 85 -6.09 5.32 -9.62
CA GLY A 85 -6.70 4.09 -9.13
C GLY A 85 -7.20 3.13 -10.22
N LYS A 86 -7.06 3.44 -11.51
CA LYS A 86 -7.35 2.51 -12.61
C LYS A 86 -6.08 1.85 -13.12
N ARG A 87 -6.11 0.53 -13.33
CA ARG A 87 -4.99 -0.20 -13.90
C ARG A 87 -4.71 0.31 -15.31
N VAL A 88 -3.44 0.56 -15.61
CA VAL A 88 -2.99 0.96 -16.94
C VAL A 88 -2.20 -0.16 -17.60
N ASN A 89 -2.25 -0.22 -18.93
CA ASN A 89 -1.40 -1.12 -19.69
C ASN A 89 -0.17 -0.35 -20.17
N THR A 90 0.94 -0.50 -19.44
CA THR A 90 2.22 0.11 -19.77
C THR A 90 3.32 -0.94 -19.67
N SER A 91 4.35 -0.81 -20.51
CA SER A 91 5.56 -1.64 -20.45
C SER A 91 6.62 -1.07 -19.51
N ARG A 92 6.39 0.10 -18.90
CA ARG A 92 7.31 0.70 -17.93
C ARG A 92 7.30 -0.15 -16.65
N PRO A 93 8.45 -0.69 -16.20
CA PRO A 93 8.54 -1.36 -14.91
C PRO A 93 8.68 -0.36 -13.77
N LEU A 94 8.45 -0.82 -12.55
CA LEU A 94 8.79 -0.08 -11.33
C LEU A 94 10.30 0.23 -11.32
N ASP A 95 10.67 1.51 -11.27
CA ASP A 95 12.07 1.91 -11.09
C ASP A 95 12.48 1.80 -9.62
N THR A 96 13.30 0.81 -9.28
CA THR A 96 13.76 0.54 -7.91
C THR A 96 14.91 1.43 -7.44
N SER A 97 15.48 2.27 -8.30
CA SER A 97 16.63 3.12 -7.94
C SER A 97 16.24 4.35 -7.13
N HIS A 98 14.97 4.78 -7.24
CA HIS A 98 14.40 5.95 -6.57
C HIS A 98 12.97 5.68 -6.09
N LEU A 99 12.84 5.00 -4.95
CA LEU A 99 11.53 4.64 -4.39
C LEU A 99 11.09 5.62 -3.29
N GLY A 100 9.91 6.23 -3.46
CA GLY A 100 9.08 6.69 -2.35
C GLY A 100 8.28 5.52 -1.75
N LEU A 101 7.48 5.72 -0.71
CA LEU A 101 6.64 4.64 -0.14
C LEU A 101 5.37 5.20 0.49
N ALA A 102 4.23 4.69 0.07
CA ALA A 102 2.94 5.05 0.64
C ALA A 102 2.10 3.81 1.00
N PHE A 103 1.21 4.00 1.96
CA PHE A 103 0.21 3.02 2.38
C PHE A 103 -1.18 3.65 2.27
N GLN A 104 -2.15 2.87 1.82
CA GLN A 104 -3.50 3.38 1.58
C GLN A 104 -4.57 2.37 2.01
N CYS A 105 -5.60 2.86 2.70
CA CYS A 105 -6.91 2.21 2.81
C CYS A 105 -7.88 2.93 1.86
N PHE A 106 -8.76 2.19 1.18
CA PHE A 106 -9.56 2.73 0.08
C PHE A 106 -10.95 2.10 0.02
N GLY A 107 -11.92 2.88 -0.47
CA GLY A 107 -13.34 2.49 -0.49
C GLY A 107 -13.73 1.51 -1.59
N GLY A 108 -12.87 1.28 -2.59
CA GLY A 108 -13.05 0.26 -3.63
C GLY A 108 -13.86 0.70 -4.86
N VAL A 109 -13.65 1.91 -5.39
CA VAL A 109 -14.43 2.46 -6.51
C VAL A 109 -14.43 1.61 -7.80
N TYR A 110 -13.34 0.88 -8.06
CA TYR A 110 -13.20 -0.03 -9.22
C TYR A 110 -13.21 -1.50 -8.81
N GLU A 111 -13.51 -1.80 -7.55
CA GLU A 111 -13.48 -3.16 -7.00
C GLU A 111 -14.91 -3.70 -6.83
N ASP A 112 -15.05 -5.02 -6.74
CA ASP A 112 -16.34 -5.64 -6.42
C ASP A 112 -16.73 -5.43 -4.94
N PHE A 113 -15.74 -5.25 -4.06
CA PHE A 113 -15.95 -4.96 -2.65
C PHE A 113 -16.09 -3.45 -2.39
N LYS A 114 -16.64 -3.10 -1.21
CA LYS A 114 -16.69 -1.73 -0.70
C LYS A 114 -16.26 -1.70 0.76
N GLN A 115 -15.42 -0.73 1.12
CA GLN A 115 -14.90 -0.56 2.49
C GLN A 115 -15.33 0.80 3.05
N LYS A 116 -15.80 0.82 4.30
CA LYS A 116 -16.17 2.04 5.03
C LYS A 116 -15.87 1.88 6.52
N GLY A 117 -15.90 2.99 7.26
CA GLY A 117 -15.73 3.02 8.71
C GLY A 117 -14.29 3.28 9.17
N SER A 118 -14.11 3.22 10.49
CA SER A 118 -12.86 3.57 11.14
C SER A 118 -11.90 2.39 11.29
N GLY A 119 -10.61 2.69 11.28
CA GLY A 119 -9.56 1.72 11.52
C GLY A 119 -8.18 2.36 11.59
N SER A 120 -7.17 1.50 11.66
CA SER A 120 -5.77 1.93 11.59
C SER A 120 -4.93 0.89 10.87
N LEU A 121 -3.80 1.33 10.32
CA LEU A 121 -2.70 0.45 9.95
C LEU A 121 -1.48 0.86 10.78
N GLN A 122 -0.97 -0.09 11.55
CA GLN A 122 0.21 0.08 12.39
C GLN A 122 1.38 -0.65 11.75
N ILE A 123 2.50 0.04 11.58
CA ILE A 123 3.68 -0.45 10.89
C ILE A 123 4.85 -0.41 11.88
N GLN A 124 5.43 -1.56 12.19
CA GLN A 124 6.60 -1.63 13.06
C GLN A 124 7.87 -1.28 12.31
N TRP A 125 8.03 -1.80 11.09
CA TRP A 125 9.18 -1.53 10.24
C TRP A 125 8.89 -1.94 8.80
N VAL A 126 9.66 -1.35 7.89
CA VAL A 126 9.75 -1.72 6.47
C VAL A 126 11.22 -2.03 6.19
N LYS A 127 11.51 -3.15 5.53
CA LYS A 127 12.88 -3.56 5.16
C LYS A 127 12.90 -4.06 3.73
N ALA A 128 13.91 -3.68 2.95
CA ALA A 128 14.17 -4.35 1.69
C ALA A 128 14.66 -5.79 1.94
N TYR A 129 14.37 -6.71 1.03
CA TYR A 129 14.87 -8.09 1.09
C TYR A 129 15.42 -8.53 -0.26
N LYS A 130 16.36 -9.47 -0.20
CA LYS A 130 16.93 -10.16 -1.35
C LYS A 130 16.86 -11.65 -1.05
N ASP A 131 16.28 -12.43 -1.94
CA ASP A 131 16.15 -13.89 -1.83
C ASP A 131 17.03 -14.61 -2.88
#